data_AF-H2CAN4-F1
#
_entry.id   AF-H2CAN4-F1
#
_cell.length_a   1.000
_cell.length_b   1.000
_cell.length_c   1.000
_cell.angle_alpha   90.00
_cell.angle_beta   90.00
_cell.angle_gamma   90.00
#
_symmetry.space_group_name_H-M   'P 1'
#
loop_
_entity.id
_entity.type
_entity.pdbx_description
1 polymer ?
#
loop_
_entity_poly.entity_id
_entity_poly.type
_entity_poly.pdbx_seq_one_letter_code
_entity_poly.pdbx_strand_id
1 'polypeptide(L)' 'MATKVKMKDLSSADLQNQLESLRTELREARFQFGITRTITNPARVRKAKKDISRILTLLHERNRKGSN' A
#
# COMPACT_ATOMS: atom_id res chain seq x y z
N MET A 1 9.49 -8.83 5.09
CA MET A 1 9.92 -7.46 4.73
C MET A 1 9.94 -7.36 3.21
N ALA A 2 9.17 -6.44 2.61
CA ALA A 2 9.41 -5.99 1.24
C ALA A 2 10.18 -4.67 1.38
N THR A 3 11.47 -4.76 1.12
CA THR A 3 12.43 -3.67 1.28
C THR A 3 12.06 -2.54 0.32
N LYS A 4 12.05 -1.31 0.82
CA LYS A 4 11.87 -0.03 0.10
C LYS A 4 12.60 0.04 -1.26
N VAL A 5 13.66 -0.75 -1.42
CA VAL A 5 14.48 -0.92 -2.61
C VAL A 5 13.68 -1.52 -3.78
N LYS A 6 12.86 -2.57 -3.56
CA LYS A 6 12.10 -3.21 -4.66
C LYS A 6 11.07 -2.28 -5.31
N MET A 7 10.50 -1.34 -4.55
CA MET A 7 9.48 -0.41 -5.04
C MET A 7 10.02 0.69 -5.97
N LYS A 8 11.32 1.00 -5.90
CA LYS A 8 11.91 2.02 -6.79
C LYS A 8 12.15 1.52 -8.22
N ASP A 9 12.33 0.21 -8.39
CA ASP A 9 12.61 -0.42 -9.69
C ASP A 9 11.31 -0.79 -10.45
N LEU A 10 10.17 -0.84 -9.76
CA LEU A 10 8.85 -1.13 -10.34
C LEU A 10 8.34 0.03 -11.21
N SER A 11 7.70 -0.29 -12.34
CA SER A 11 7.07 0.72 -13.19
C SER A 11 5.95 1.45 -12.43
N SER A 12 5.64 2.68 -12.84
CA SER A 12 4.54 3.46 -12.23
C SER A 12 3.20 2.72 -12.31
N ALA A 13 2.99 1.92 -13.36
CA ALA A 13 1.82 1.06 -13.52
C ALA A 13 1.79 -0.08 -12.49
N ASP A 14 2.92 -0.76 -12.26
CA ASP A 14 2.99 -1.86 -11.29
C ASP A 14 2.78 -1.37 -9.85
N LEU A 15 3.27 -0.17 -9.55
CA LEU A 15 3.03 0.50 -8.27
C LEU A 15 1.55 0.81 -8.05
N GLN A 16 0.83 1.24 -9.09
CA GLN A 16 -0.63 1.45 -9.02
C GLN A 16 -1.37 0.13 -8.83
N ASN A 17 -0.98 -0.93 -9.54
CA ASN A 17 -1.57 -2.27 -9.38
C ASN A 17 -1.38 -2.79 -7.95
N GLN A 18 -0.19 -2.63 -7.37
CA GLN A 18 0.07 -2.98 -5.96
C GLN A 18 -0.73 -2.11 -4.98
N LEU A 19 -0.88 -0.81 -5.26
CA LEU A 19 -1.69 0.09 -4.45
C LEU A 19 -3.15 -0.39 -4.40
N GLU A 20 -3.70 -0.80 -5.54
CA GLU A 20 -5.08 -1.26 -5.65
C GLU A 20 -5.30 -2.59 -4.92
N SER A 21 -4.39 -3.54 -5.09
CA SER A 21 -4.39 -4.80 -4.34
C SER A 21 -4.37 -4.57 -2.82
N LEU A 22 -3.46 -3.72 -2.32
CA LEU A 22 -3.35 -3.38 -0.89
C LEU A 22 -4.58 -2.64 -0.37
N ARG A 23 -5.24 -1.81 -1.19
CA ARG A 23 -6.50 -1.15 -0.83
C ARG A 23 -7.65 -2.13 -0.71
N THR A 24 -7.73 -3.12 -1.60
CA THR A 24 -8.74 -4.18 -1.55
C THR A 24 -8.55 -5.04 -0.31
N GLU A 25 -7.32 -5.48 -0.03
CA GLU A 25 -6.97 -6.21 1.19
C GLU A 25 -7.33 -5.41 2.46
N LEU A 26 -7.06 -4.10 2.47
CA LEU A 26 -7.42 -3.24 3.60
C LEU A 26 -8.94 -3.11 3.77
N ARG A 27 -9.69 -3.10 2.65
CA ARG A 27 -11.16 -3.07 2.65
C ARG A 27 -11.70 -4.36 3.25
N GLU A 28 -11.25 -5.51 2.76
CA GLU A 28 -11.64 -6.83 3.26
C GLU A 28 -11.32 -6.97 4.74
N ALA A 29 -10.12 -6.56 5.18
CA ALA A 29 -9.77 -6.59 6.60
C ALA A 29 -10.68 -5.71 7.47
N ARG A 30 -11.14 -4.56 6.95
CA ARG A 30 -12.11 -3.69 7.64
C ARG A 30 -13.52 -4.31 7.63
N PHE A 31 -13.92 -4.96 6.55
CA PHE A 31 -15.19 -5.68 6.49
C PHE A 31 -15.24 -6.83 7.48
N GLN A 32 -14.20 -7.65 7.54
CA GLN A 32 -14.06 -8.72 8.53
C GLN A 32 -14.10 -8.16 9.96
N PHE A 33 -13.42 -7.04 10.23
CA PHE A 33 -13.53 -6.39 11.52
C PHE A 33 -14.96 -5.92 11.84
N GLY A 34 -15.69 -5.39 10.85
CA GLY A 34 -17.08 -4.98 11.02
C GLY A 34 -18.02 -6.14 11.35
N ILE A 35 -17.81 -7.29 10.70
CA ILE A 35 -18.65 -8.50 10.87
C ILE A 35 -18.31 -9.23 12.17
N THR A 36 -17.04 -9.51 12.41
CA THR A 36 -16.59 -10.36 13.53
C THR A 36 -16.35 -9.55 14.81
N ARG A 37 -16.30 -8.21 14.74
CA ARG A 37 -15.93 -7.28 15.83
C ARG A 37 -14.59 -7.58 16.52
N THR A 38 -13.82 -8.50 15.96
CA THR A 38 -12.50 -8.92 16.43
C THR A 38 -11.55 -8.85 15.25
N ILE A 39 -10.37 -8.27 15.50
CA ILE A 39 -9.28 -8.28 14.53
C ILE A 39 -8.31 -9.37 14.97
N THR A 40 -8.18 -10.40 14.15
CA THR A 40 -7.20 -11.49 14.36
C THR A 40 -5.77 -11.02 14.10
N ASN A 41 -5.55 -10.02 13.23
CA ASN A 41 -4.21 -9.54 12.93
C ASN A 41 -4.13 -8.02 12.68
N PRO A 42 -4.02 -7.20 13.75
CA PRO A 42 -3.92 -5.74 13.65
C PRO A 42 -2.61 -5.29 12.97
N ALA A 43 -1.55 -6.09 13.09
CA ALA A 43 -0.24 -5.78 12.53
C ALA A 43 -0.29 -5.74 10.99
N ARG A 44 -1.06 -6.65 10.36
CA ARG A 44 -1.24 -6.69 8.91
C ARG A 44 -1.92 -5.43 8.36
N VAL A 45 -2.94 -4.93 9.05
CA VAL A 45 -3.63 -3.67 8.70
C VAL A 45 -2.67 -2.48 8.80
N ARG A 46 -1.87 -2.41 9.87
CA ARG A 46 -0.89 -1.35 10.07
C ARG A 46 0.20 -1.38 8.99
N LYS A 47 0.64 -2.58 8.61
CA LYS A 47 1.61 -2.81 7.53
C LYS A 47 1.05 -2.37 6.18
N ALA A 48 -0.15 -2.80 5.81
CA ALA A 48 -0.81 -2.42 4.56
C ALA A 48 -0.94 -0.89 4.42
N LYS A 49 -1.35 -0.20 5.49
CA LYS A 49 -1.38 1.28 5.51
C LYS A 49 -0.01 1.91 5.25
N LYS A 50 1.04 1.38 5.86
CA LYS A 50 2.42 1.88 5.69
C LYS A 50 2.93 1.64 4.28
N ASP A 51 2.61 0.49 3.69
CA ASP A 51 3.02 0.17 2.32
C ASP A 51 2.27 1.05 1.30
N ILE A 52 0.98 1.31 1.49
CA ILE A 52 0.21 2.29 0.70
C ILE A 52 0.86 3.68 0.76
N SER A 53 1.20 4.17 1.96
CA SER A 53 1.84 5.48 2.10
C SER A 53 3.16 5.59 1.34
N ARG A 54 3.98 4.53 1.36
CA ARG A 54 5.27 4.51 0.65
C ARG A 54 5.09 4.56 -0.87
N ILE A 55 4.13 3.81 -1.40
CA ILE A 55 3.83 3.81 -2.83
C ILE A 55 3.38 5.21 -3.28
N LEU A 56 2.46 5.84 -2.53
CA LEU A 56 2.00 7.20 -2.83
C LEU A 56 3.14 8.21 -2.78
N THR A 57 4.03 8.13 -1.79
CA THR A 57 5.22 9.00 -1.72
C THR A 57 6.13 8.80 -2.92
N LEU A 58 6.41 7.56 -3.33
CA LEU A 58 7.25 7.28 -4.51
C LEU A 58 6.62 7.81 -5.80
N LEU A 59 5.31 7.63 -6.00
CA LEU A 59 4.60 8.20 -7.14
C LEU A 59 4.69 9.72 -7.15
N HIS A 60 4.54 10.36 -5.98
CA HIS A 60 4.67 11.82 -5.85
C HIS A 60 6.09 12.31 -6.13
N GLU A 61 7.11 11.62 -5.61
CA GLU A 61 8.52 11.91 -5.88
C GLU A 61 8.85 11.80 -7.37
N ARG A 62 8.32 10.78 -8.06
CA ARG A 62 8.49 10.62 -9.52
C ARG A 62 7.85 11.75 -10.31
N ASN A 63 6.62 12.14 -9.95
CA ASN A 63 5.94 13.27 -10.59
C ASN A 63 6.72 14.58 -10.38
N ARG A 64 7.22 14.84 -9.17
CA ARG A 64 8.02 16.05 -8.88
C ARG A 64 9.34 16.11 -9.64
N LYS A 65 10.01 14.98 -9.85
CA LYS A 65 11.28 14.92 -10.59
C LYS A 65 11.13 15.11 -12.11
N GLY A 66 9.93 14.89 -12.67
CA GLY A 66 9.66 15.10 -14.09
C GLY A 66 9.29 16.55 -14.45
N SER A 67 9.12 17.44 -13.47
CA SER A 67 8.70 18.84 -13.66
C SER A 67 9.81 19.87 -13.44
N ASN A 68 11.09 19.49 -13.61
CA ASN A 68 12.21 20.42 -13.46
C ASN A 68 13.35 20.11 -14.43
#